data_AF-A0A2S8EWI5-F1
#
_entry.id   AF-A0A2S8EWI5-F1
#
_cell.length_a   1.000
_cell.length_b   1.000
_cell.length_c   1.000
_cell.angle_alpha   90.00
_cell.angle_beta   90.00
_cell.angle_gamma   90.00
#
_symmetry.space_group_name_H-M   'P 1'
#
loop_
_entity.id
_entity.type
_entity.pdbx_description
1 polymer ?
#
loop_
_entity_poly.entity_id
_entity_poly.type
_entity_poly.pdbx_seq_one_letter_code
_entity_poly.pdbx_strand_id
1 'polypeptide(L)' 'MVALLQQHLRADYLIAMIALAANGLAGRRDQAARWRRELRRRKPDATAADYFAAFPTRDTASRGRIAAELHQHGL' A
#
# COMPACT_ATOMS: atom_id res chain seq x y z
N MET A 1 -26.74 6.54 12.00
CA MET A 1 -25.47 7.29 11.84
C MET A 1 -24.34 6.57 12.56
N VAL A 2 -23.82 5.47 11.99
CA VAL A 2 -22.67 4.73 12.57
C VAL A 2 -21.54 4.78 11.54
N ALA A 3 -20.86 5.93 11.46
CA ALA A 3 -19.72 6.12 10.55
C ALA A 3 -18.60 6.93 11.20
N LEU A 4 -18.41 6.81 12.52
CA LEU A 4 -17.44 7.62 13.27
C LEU A 4 -16.45 6.83 14.15
N LEU A 5 -16.50 5.49 14.13
CA LEU A 5 -15.62 4.65 14.98
C LEU A 5 -14.59 3.81 14.21
N GLN A 6 -14.26 4.20 12.97
CA GLN A 6 -13.32 3.47 12.11
C GLN A 6 -12.20 4.35 11.53
N GLN A 7 -12.03 5.60 12.01
CA GLN A 7 -11.03 6.52 11.45
C GLN A 7 -9.60 6.34 12.01
N HIS A 8 -9.41 5.68 13.16
CA HIS A 8 -8.07 5.54 13.77
C HIS A 8 -7.27 4.31 13.31
N LEU A 9 -7.92 3.24 12.81
CA LEU A 9 -7.25 1.97 12.47
C LEU A 9 -6.80 1.85 11.00
N ARG A 10 -7.15 2.82 10.14
CA ARG A 10 -6.84 2.76 8.69
C ARG A 10 -5.46 3.29 8.30
N ALA A 11 -4.87 4.17 9.09
CA ALA A 11 -3.64 4.87 8.69
C ALA A 11 -2.38 3.99 8.74
N ASP A 12 -2.31 3.08 9.73
CA ASP A 12 -1.05 2.42 10.07
C ASP A 12 -0.60 1.41 9.01
N TYR A 13 -1.52 0.77 8.29
CA TYR A 13 -1.17 -0.13 7.19
C TYR A 13 -0.82 0.61 5.89
N LEU A 14 -1.37 1.82 5.69
CA LEU A 14 -1.08 2.65 4.51
C LEU A 14 0.37 3.13 4.50
N ILE A 15 0.95 3.42 5.67
CA ILE A 15 2.39 3.72 5.79
C ILE A 15 3.23 2.52 5.32
N ALA A 16 2.86 1.30 5.73
CA ALA A 16 3.53 0.10 5.26
C ALA A 16 3.36 -0.11 3.75
N MET A 17 2.20 0.24 3.17
CA MET A 17 1.98 0.20 1.72
C MET A 17 2.82 1.23 0.96
N ILE A 18 2.94 2.46 1.45
CA ILE A 18 3.82 3.47 0.86
C ILE A 18 5.28 2.98 0.92
N ALA A 19 5.71 2.51 2.09
CA ALA A 19 7.07 2.02 2.26
C ALA A 19 7.37 0.82 1.37
N LEU A 20 6.42 -0.10 1.20
CA LEU A 20 6.51 -1.21 0.26
C LEU A 20 6.71 -0.71 -1.18
N ALA A 21 5.80 0.11 -1.69
CA ALA A 21 5.85 0.61 -3.06
C ALA A 21 7.13 1.42 -3.33
N ALA A 22 7.51 2.31 -2.41
CA ALA A 22 8.70 3.14 -2.56
C ALA A 22 9.99 2.30 -2.57
N ASN A 23 10.12 1.30 -1.68
CA ASN A 23 11.29 0.42 -1.67
C ASN A 23 11.32 -0.47 -2.92
N GLY A 24 10.17 -0.96 -3.37
CA GLY A 24 10.03 -1.74 -4.60
C GLY A 24 10.47 -0.97 -5.84
N LEU A 25 9.92 0.23 -6.04
CA LEU A 25 10.29 1.14 -7.12
C LEU A 25 11.77 1.56 -7.10
N ALA A 26 12.38 1.60 -5.91
CA ALA A 26 13.80 1.89 -5.72
C ALA A 26 14.71 0.64 -5.85
N GLY A 27 14.16 -0.53 -6.18
CA GLY A 27 14.91 -1.79 -6.32
C GLY A 27 15.39 -2.40 -4.98
N ARG A 28 14.93 -1.88 -3.84
CA ARG A 28 15.32 -2.32 -2.48
C ARG A 28 14.47 -3.53 -2.06
N ARG A 29 14.67 -4.65 -2.75
CA ARG A 29 13.82 -5.86 -2.65
C ARG A 29 13.64 -6.40 -1.23
N ASP A 30 14.70 -6.46 -0.42
CA ASP A 30 14.60 -6.99 0.95
C ASP A 30 13.74 -6.10 1.86
N GLN A 31 13.88 -4.78 1.70
CA GLN A 31 13.08 -3.81 2.44
C GLN A 31 11.63 -3.83 1.98
N ALA A 32 11.38 -3.97 0.67
CA ALA A 32 10.04 -4.20 0.13
C ALA A 32 9.42 -5.47 0.75
N ALA A 33 10.13 -6.60 0.72
CA ALA A 33 9.65 -7.86 1.31
C ALA A 33 9.36 -7.73 2.82
N ARG A 34 10.18 -6.98 3.57
CA ARG A 34 9.93 -6.67 4.98
C ARG A 34 8.61 -5.92 5.17
N TRP A 35 8.40 -4.85 4.41
CA TRP A 35 7.17 -4.05 4.51
C TRP A 35 5.94 -4.82 4.02
N ARG A 36 6.09 -5.72 3.04
CA ARG A 36 5.01 -6.65 2.63
C ARG A 36 4.57 -7.54 3.79
N ARG A 37 5.51 -8.12 4.55
CA ARG A 37 5.18 -8.95 5.73
C ARG A 37 4.46 -8.12 6.79
N GLU A 38 4.93 -6.92 7.05
CA GLU A 38 4.31 -6.02 8.02
C GLU A 38 2.90 -5.60 7.60
N LEU A 39 2.71 -5.28 6.32
CA LEU A 39 1.40 -4.99 5.75
C LEU A 39 0.44 -6.16 5.94
N ARG A 40 0.84 -7.39 5.59
CA ARG A 40 -0.02 -8.58 5.76
C ARG A 40 -0.32 -8.90 7.22
N ARG A 41 0.57 -8.56 8.15
CA ARG A 41 0.29 -8.67 9.60
C ARG A 41 -0.80 -7.69 10.04
N ARG A 42 -0.80 -6.46 9.50
CA ARG A 42 -1.75 -5.40 9.87
C ARG A 42 -3.09 -5.53 9.15
N LYS A 43 -3.07 -5.81 7.85
CA LYS A 43 -4.22 -5.98 6.97
C LYS A 43 -3.98 -7.17 6.01
N PRO A 44 -4.36 -8.39 6.40
CA PRO A 44 -4.13 -9.60 5.59
C PRO A 44 -4.76 -9.55 4.20
N ASP A 45 -5.86 -8.82 4.05
CA ASP A 45 -6.65 -8.64 2.83
C ASP A 45 -6.34 -7.32 2.11
N ALA A 46 -5.20 -6.67 2.40
CA ALA A 46 -4.80 -5.44 1.72
C ALA A 46 -4.69 -5.63 0.20
N THR A 47 -5.17 -4.63 -0.53
CA THR A 47 -5.20 -4.61 -2.00
C THR A 47 -4.57 -3.33 -2.56
N ALA A 48 -4.18 -3.34 -3.83
CA ALA A 48 -3.77 -2.12 -4.54
C ALA A 48 -4.89 -1.05 -4.57
N ALA A 49 -6.16 -1.46 -4.52
CA ALA A 49 -7.29 -0.52 -4.46
C ALA A 49 -7.28 0.31 -3.17
N ASP A 50 -6.88 -0.27 -2.03
CA ASP A 50 -6.72 0.46 -0.77
C ASP A 50 -5.71 1.62 -0.91
N TYR A 51 -4.63 1.41 -1.68
CA TYR A 51 -3.64 2.45 -1.96
C TYR A 51 -4.29 3.64 -2.66
N PHE A 52 -5.00 3.37 -3.75
CA PHE A 52 -5.53 4.44 -4.61
C PHE A 52 -6.79 5.10 -4.07
N ALA A 53 -7.52 4.42 -3.17
CA ALA A 53 -8.58 5.04 -2.39
C ALA A 53 -8.01 6.06 -1.39
N ALA A 54 -6.87 5.76 -0.77
CA ALA A 54 -6.20 6.64 0.18
C ALA A 54 -5.35 7.75 -0.47
N PHE A 55 -4.71 7.44 -1.61
CA PHE A 55 -3.81 8.33 -2.33
C PHE A 55 -4.26 8.50 -3.80
N PRO A 56 -5.13 9.48 -4.08
CA PRO A 56 -5.58 9.77 -5.44
C PRO A 56 -4.41 10.21 -6.33
N THR A 57 -3.80 9.25 -7.03
CA THR A 57 -2.69 9.49 -7.95
C THR A 57 -3.25 9.86 -9.31
N ARG A 58 -3.20 11.15 -9.65
CA ARG A 58 -3.76 11.73 -10.90
C ARG A 58 -2.88 11.46 -12.13
N ASP A 59 -1.57 11.39 -11.93
CA ASP A 59 -0.63 11.07 -13.01
C ASP A 59 -0.71 9.58 -13.38
N THR A 60 -1.06 9.30 -14.63
CA THR A 60 -1.34 7.93 -15.11
C THR A 60 -0.07 7.10 -15.21
N ALA A 61 1.07 7.71 -15.56
CA ALA A 61 2.35 7.02 -15.65
C ALA A 61 2.82 6.54 -14.28
N SER A 62 2.82 7.43 -13.27
CA SER A 62 3.16 7.10 -11.90
C SER A 62 2.19 6.10 -11.30
N ARG A 63 0.88 6.28 -11.56
CA ARG A 63 -0.16 5.33 -11.14
C ARG A 63 0.11 3.92 -11.68
N GLY A 64 0.48 3.80 -12.96
CA GLY A 64 0.82 2.53 -13.59
C GLY A 64 2.03 1.86 -12.96
N ARG A 65 3.11 2.62 -12.69
CA ARG A 65 4.32 2.10 -12.03
C ARG A 65 4.04 1.59 -10.62
N ILE A 66 3.26 2.36 -9.84
CA ILE A 66 2.88 1.97 -8.48
C ILE A 66 1.99 0.72 -8.52
N ALA A 67 1.00 0.67 -9.42
CA ALA A 67 0.12 -0.49 -9.55
C ALA A 67 0.90 -1.76 -9.92
N ALA A 68 1.81 -1.66 -10.88
CA ALA A 68 2.67 -2.78 -11.26
C ALA A 68 3.53 -3.28 -10.08
N GLU A 69 4.10 -2.35 -9.30
CA GLU A 69 4.88 -2.72 -8.12
C GLU A 69 4.02 -3.42 -7.05
N LEU A 70 2.85 -2.85 -6.72
CA LEU A 70 1.95 -3.44 -5.73
C LEU A 70 1.49 -4.85 -6.16
N HIS A 71 1.15 -5.04 -7.44
CA HIS A 71 0.78 -6.36 -7.98
C HIS A 71 1.92 -7.38 -7.92
N GLN A 72 3.18 -6.98 -8.14
CA GLN A 72 4.34 -7.87 -7.94
C GLN A 72 4.43 -8.36 -6.49
N HIS A 73 3.93 -7.56 -5.55
CA HIS A 73 3.83 -7.92 -4.13
C HIS A 73 2.47 -8.55 -3.75
N GLY A 74 1.67 -8.96 -4.75
CA GLY A 74 0.41 -9.69 -4.58
C GLY A 74 -0.72 -8.89 -3.94
N LEU A 75 -0.63 -7.56 -3.97
CA LEU A 75 -1.69 -6.63 -3.54
C LEU A 75 -2.57 -6.25 -4.71
#